data_AF-A0A9P0GLS8-F1
#
_entry.id   AF-A0A9P0GLS8-F1
#
_cell.length_a   1.000
_cell.length_b   1.000
_cell.length_c   1.000
_cell.angle_alpha   90.00
_cell.angle_beta   90.00
_cell.angle_gamma   90.00
#
_symmetry.space_group_name_H-M   'P 1'
#
loop_
_entity.id
_entity.type
_entity.pdbx_description
1 polymer ?
#
loop_
_entity_poly.entity_id
_entity_poly.type
_entity_poly.pdbx_seq_one_letter_code
_entity_poly.pdbx_strand_id
1 'polypeptide(L)'
;MFEEGNQITVEEVDRVLSEIESKYSPVECGPIHDSFEENLAVLSKEFDSVGVEPIDLKKPISKVFKQVVSSSRSLVQIHRRTLSQMRDVNITVQTKNSNSNYLRKVVDDCNTKINMYEDKTGILQNKISVLEDKVTEHKKKETDMKNEIEKIKRYCNMKNGEYSRHIRQVSEENKRLKESLGTDINTTHSKDEVLLKIIAKYKANEEIYKETIHKLQENNRQLLEEVIDLKSKRKY
;
A
#
# COMPACT_ATOMS: atom_id res chain seq x y z
N MET A 1 93.31 81.81 50.98
CA MET A 1 94.11 81.06 51.96
C MET A 1 93.79 79.60 51.74
N PHE A 2 94.83 78.82 51.47
CA PHE A 2 94.74 77.39 51.21
C PHE A 2 94.63 76.66 52.55
N GLU A 3 93.53 75.97 52.77
CA GLU A 3 93.37 74.91 53.77
C GLU A 3 92.41 73.89 53.17
N GLU A 4 92.62 72.60 53.25
CA GLU A 4 93.80 71.78 53.45
C GLU A 4 93.35 70.48 52.77
N GLY A 5 94.15 69.96 51.83
CA GLY A 5 93.83 68.73 51.14
C GLY A 5 93.60 67.64 52.18
N ASN A 6 92.40 67.08 52.22
CA ASN A 6 91.99 66.02 53.12
C ASN A 6 92.98 64.85 52.92
N GLN A 7 94.04 64.81 53.71
CA GLN A 7 95.04 63.75 53.66
C GLN A 7 94.36 62.51 54.19
N ILE A 8 93.85 61.69 53.26
CA ILE A 8 93.35 60.37 53.58
C ILE A 8 94.51 59.63 54.23
N THR A 9 94.41 59.39 55.54
CA THR A 9 95.44 58.66 56.27
C THR A 9 95.44 57.21 55.81
N VAL A 10 96.60 56.56 55.88
CA VAL A 10 96.73 55.15 55.51
C VAL A 10 95.77 54.28 56.33
N GLU A 11 95.52 54.64 57.59
CA GLU A 11 94.53 53.94 58.43
C GLU A 11 93.10 54.08 57.92
N GLU A 12 92.74 55.21 57.30
CA GLU A 12 91.40 55.43 56.75
C GLU A 12 91.19 54.62 55.46
N VAL A 13 92.25 54.49 54.64
CA VAL A 13 92.26 53.59 53.47
C VAL A 13 92.15 52.14 53.92
N ASP A 14 92.93 51.71 54.90
CA ASP A 14 92.90 50.34 55.41
C ASP A 14 91.57 49.98 56.06
N ARG A 15 90.93 50.94 56.76
CA ARG A 15 89.59 50.76 57.32
C ARG A 15 88.54 50.56 56.22
N VAL A 16 88.57 51.39 55.18
CA VAL A 16 87.62 51.30 54.07
C VAL A 16 87.87 50.04 53.22
N LEU A 17 89.13 49.67 52.98
CA LEU A 17 89.47 48.42 52.31
C LEU A 17 89.04 47.20 53.14
N SER A 18 89.20 47.23 54.46
CA SER A 18 88.71 46.17 55.35
C SER A 18 87.18 46.09 55.39
N GLU A 19 86.48 47.23 55.30
CA GLU A 19 85.01 47.25 55.19
C GLU A 19 84.54 46.70 53.84
N ILE A 20 85.23 47.05 52.75
CA ILE A 20 84.94 46.51 51.40
C ILE A 20 85.23 45.02 51.38
N GLU A 21 86.37 44.58 51.93
CA GLU A 21 86.74 43.19 52.04
C GLU A 21 85.75 42.41 52.93
N SER A 22 85.30 42.96 54.05
CA SER A 22 84.26 42.33 54.88
C SER A 22 82.91 42.22 54.16
N LYS A 23 82.53 43.23 53.38
CA LYS A 23 81.20 43.33 52.78
C LYS A 23 81.06 42.57 51.46
N TYR A 24 82.18 42.41 50.74
CA TYR A 24 82.21 41.78 49.42
C TYR A 24 83.13 40.56 49.34
N SER A 25 83.84 40.20 50.43
CA SER A 25 84.44 38.87 50.48
C SER A 25 83.34 37.82 50.31
N PRO A 26 83.59 36.78 49.51
CA PRO A 26 82.74 35.60 49.52
C PRO A 26 82.63 35.18 50.98
N VAL A 27 81.41 35.16 51.53
CA VAL A 27 81.17 34.52 52.82
C VAL A 27 81.72 33.12 52.67
N GLU A 28 82.80 32.80 53.40
CA GLU A 28 83.30 31.44 53.47
C GLU A 28 82.15 30.60 53.98
N CYS A 29 81.50 29.93 53.04
CA CYS A 29 80.55 28.90 53.34
C CYS A 29 81.34 27.85 54.13
N GLY A 30 81.13 27.82 55.45
CA GLY A 30 81.59 26.71 56.30
C GLY A 30 81.23 25.37 55.67
N PRO A 31 81.90 24.26 56.01
CA PRO A 31 81.95 23.05 55.18
C PRO A 31 80.55 22.55 54.79
N ILE A 32 80.12 22.90 53.56
CA ILE A 32 78.83 22.47 52.96
C ILE A 32 79.08 21.17 52.17
N HIS A 33 79.83 20.22 52.73
CA HIS A 33 80.14 19.01 51.98
C HIS A 33 79.00 18.00 52.05
N ASP A 34 78.40 17.76 53.22
CA ASP A 34 77.41 16.70 53.36
C ASP A 34 76.01 17.07 52.81
N SER A 35 75.51 18.28 53.09
CA SER A 35 74.15 18.67 52.69
C SER A 35 74.02 19.01 51.19
N PHE A 36 75.07 19.54 50.57
CA PHE A 36 75.04 19.89 49.14
C PHE A 36 75.16 18.65 48.25
N GLU A 37 76.02 17.70 48.62
CA GLU A 37 76.16 16.44 47.90
C GLU A 37 74.90 15.59 48.03
N GLU A 38 74.27 15.56 49.22
CA GLU A 38 72.97 14.91 49.43
C GLU A 38 71.87 15.54 48.56
N ASN A 39 71.79 16.88 48.51
CA ASN A 39 70.82 17.59 47.67
C ASN A 39 71.04 17.32 46.17
N LEU A 40 72.30 17.26 45.71
CA LEU A 40 72.60 16.90 44.33
C LEU A 40 72.30 15.42 44.01
N ALA A 41 72.49 14.52 44.98
CA ALA A 41 72.12 13.12 44.85
C ALA A 41 70.59 12.95 44.74
N VAL A 42 69.82 13.70 45.52
CA VAL A 42 68.35 13.76 45.41
C VAL A 42 67.95 14.31 44.04
N LEU A 43 68.50 15.44 43.63
CA LEU A 43 68.22 16.06 42.33
C LEU A 43 68.57 15.11 41.16
N SER A 44 69.66 14.36 41.29
CA SER A 44 70.05 13.35 40.30
C SER A 44 69.02 12.23 40.16
N LYS A 45 68.47 11.75 41.28
CA LYS A 45 67.38 10.74 41.27
C LYS A 45 66.10 11.31 40.68
N GLU A 46 65.78 12.57 40.99
CA GLU A 46 64.61 13.24 40.41
C GLU A 46 64.75 13.38 38.89
N PHE A 47 65.93 13.78 38.39
CA PHE A 47 66.19 13.83 36.95
C PHE A 47 66.03 12.46 36.27
N ASP A 48 66.56 11.40 36.87
CA ASP A 48 66.38 10.04 36.34
C ASP A 48 64.90 9.64 36.27
N SER A 49 64.12 9.97 37.31
CA SER A 49 62.67 9.67 37.37
C SER A 49 61.85 10.34 36.27
N VAL A 50 62.31 11.50 35.77
CA VAL A 50 61.68 12.24 34.66
C VAL A 50 62.36 11.98 33.32
N GLY A 51 63.27 11.01 33.25
CA GLY A 51 63.98 10.59 32.03
C GLY A 51 65.05 11.57 31.56
N VAL A 52 65.61 12.38 32.46
CA VAL A 52 66.74 13.29 32.21
C VAL A 52 68.03 12.66 32.74
N GLU A 53 69.16 12.93 32.08
CA GLU A 53 70.45 12.35 32.45
C GLU A 53 70.83 12.70 33.91
N PRO A 54 71.17 11.68 34.75
CA PRO A 54 71.56 11.89 36.14
C PRO A 54 72.90 12.62 36.27
N ILE A 55 73.09 13.28 37.41
CA ILE A 55 74.29 14.05 37.73
C ILE A 55 75.38 13.11 38.23
N ASP A 56 76.59 13.20 37.68
CA ASP A 56 77.72 12.39 38.11
C ASP A 56 78.57 13.16 39.14
N LEU A 57 78.33 12.88 40.41
CA LEU A 57 79.00 13.53 41.55
C LEU A 57 80.50 13.22 41.64
N LYS A 58 80.99 12.21 40.93
CA LYS A 58 82.42 11.85 40.90
C LYS A 58 83.25 12.82 40.03
N LYS A 59 82.59 13.69 39.26
CA LYS A 59 83.26 14.65 38.37
C LYS A 59 83.61 15.95 39.10
N PRO A 60 84.56 16.74 38.57
CA PRO A 60 84.83 18.08 39.09
C PRO A 60 83.57 18.94 39.14
N ILE A 61 83.45 19.80 40.16
CA ILE A 61 82.27 20.65 40.40
C ILE A 61 81.84 21.47 39.18
N SER A 62 82.79 21.91 38.34
CA SER A 62 82.50 22.66 37.10
C SER A 62 81.78 21.82 36.04
N LYS A 63 82.00 20.50 36.02
CA LYS A 63 81.31 19.54 35.16
C LYS A 63 79.94 19.19 35.74
N VAL A 64 79.85 19.01 37.05
CA VAL A 64 78.59 18.80 37.77
C VAL A 64 77.64 19.99 37.52
N PHE A 65 78.12 21.21 37.68
CA PHE A 65 77.33 22.42 37.41
C PHE A 65 76.84 22.49 35.96
N LYS A 66 77.70 22.16 34.98
CA LYS A 66 77.30 22.07 33.57
C LYS A 66 76.22 21.01 33.34
N GLN A 67 76.32 19.85 34.00
CA GLN A 67 75.31 18.80 33.94
C GLN A 67 73.98 19.27 34.54
N VAL A 68 74.00 19.92 35.71
CA VAL A 68 72.79 20.50 36.33
C VAL A 68 72.12 21.48 35.37
N VAL A 69 72.88 22.43 34.79
CA VAL A 69 72.34 23.41 33.84
C VAL A 69 71.78 22.74 32.58
N SER A 70 72.46 21.74 32.02
CA SER A 70 71.95 21.00 30.85
C SER A 70 70.70 20.19 31.18
N SER A 71 70.67 19.51 32.32
CA SER A 71 69.53 18.70 32.76
C SER A 71 68.32 19.58 33.07
N SER A 72 68.51 20.73 33.72
CA SER A 72 67.45 21.74 33.89
C SER A 72 66.91 22.25 32.54
N ARG A 73 67.79 22.50 31.56
CA ARG A 73 67.36 22.89 30.20
C ARG A 73 66.55 21.78 29.52
N SER A 74 66.98 20.52 29.63
CA SER A 74 66.26 19.36 29.10
C SER A 74 64.88 19.22 29.74
N LEU A 75 64.78 19.42 31.06
CA LEU A 75 63.50 19.38 31.78
C LEU A 75 62.53 20.45 31.27
N VAL A 76 63.01 21.69 31.06
CA VAL A 76 62.18 22.76 30.48
C VAL A 76 61.72 22.39 29.06
N GLN A 77 62.57 21.75 28.26
CA GLN A 77 62.20 21.30 26.92
C GLN A 77 61.17 20.17 26.96
N ILE A 78 61.33 19.18 27.84
CA ILE A 78 60.35 18.11 28.04
C ILE A 78 59.02 18.72 28.46
N HIS A 79 59.00 19.59 29.45
CA HIS A 79 57.79 20.25 29.92
C HIS A 79 57.07 21.01 28.79
N ARG A 80 57.81 21.80 27.99
CA ARG A 80 57.26 22.51 26.83
C ARG A 80 56.66 21.55 25.79
N ARG A 81 57.36 20.45 25.49
CA ARG A 81 56.87 19.42 24.55
C ARG A 81 55.60 18.76 25.07
N THR A 82 55.56 18.37 26.34
CA THR A 82 54.40 17.76 26.98
C THR A 82 53.20 18.69 26.95
N LEU A 83 53.37 19.98 27.27
CA LEU A 83 52.28 20.97 27.17
C LEU A 83 51.74 21.11 25.74
N SER A 84 52.63 21.13 24.74
CA SER A 84 52.23 21.17 23.34
C SER A 84 51.43 19.92 22.94
N GLN A 85 51.94 18.74 23.27
CA GLN A 85 51.27 17.47 22.98
C GLN A 85 49.90 17.38 23.67
N MET A 86 49.82 17.81 24.93
CA MET A 86 48.55 17.82 25.68
C MET A 86 47.53 18.73 25.02
N ARG A 87 47.95 19.90 24.51
CA ARG A 87 47.09 20.80 23.74
C ARG A 87 46.60 20.15 22.45
N ASP A 88 47.48 19.51 21.69
CA ASP A 88 47.13 18.86 20.43
C ASP A 88 46.16 17.68 20.63
N VAL A 89 46.39 16.87 21.67
CA VAL A 89 45.48 15.80 22.08
C VAL A 89 44.11 16.37 22.46
N ASN A 90 44.07 17.47 23.24
CA ASN A 90 42.82 18.08 23.65
C ASN A 90 42.01 18.60 22.44
N ILE A 91 42.66 19.28 21.49
CA ILE A 91 42.03 19.74 20.24
C ILE A 91 41.50 18.54 19.43
N THR A 92 42.28 17.47 19.34
CA THR A 92 41.89 16.25 18.63
C THR A 92 40.66 15.59 19.28
N VAL A 93 40.65 15.48 20.61
CA VAL A 93 39.52 14.93 21.38
C VAL A 93 38.27 15.79 21.18
N GLN A 94 38.40 17.13 21.28
CA GLN A 94 37.29 18.04 21.06
C GLN A 94 36.71 17.91 19.65
N THR A 95 37.57 17.83 18.63
CA THR A 95 37.15 17.62 17.23
C THR A 95 36.43 16.29 17.06
N LYS A 96 36.96 15.21 17.62
CA LYS A 96 36.34 13.88 17.57
C LYS A 96 34.97 13.88 18.26
N ASN A 97 34.84 14.56 19.41
CA ASN A 97 33.57 14.67 20.12
C ASN A 97 32.53 15.47 19.33
N SER A 98 32.94 16.58 18.69
CA SER A 98 32.06 17.36 17.81
C SER A 98 31.57 16.51 16.63
N ASN A 99 32.47 15.76 15.98
CA ASN A 99 32.10 14.86 14.89
C ASN A 99 31.17 13.73 15.35
N SER A 100 31.46 13.12 16.49
CA SER A 100 30.61 12.08 17.09
C SER A 100 29.20 12.60 17.39
N ASN A 101 29.11 13.81 17.96
CA ASN A 101 27.82 14.46 18.22
C ASN A 101 27.06 14.79 16.94
N TYR A 102 27.74 15.25 15.89
CA TYR A 102 27.13 15.48 14.59
C TYR A 102 26.59 14.19 13.98
N LEU A 103 27.40 13.12 13.96
CA LEU A 103 26.97 11.81 13.46
C LEU A 103 25.78 11.26 14.24
N ARG A 104 25.77 11.42 15.58
CA ARG A 104 24.61 11.03 16.40
C ARG A 104 23.34 11.77 16.00
N LYS A 105 23.41 13.09 15.78
CA LYS A 105 22.25 13.86 15.30
C LYS A 105 21.76 13.38 13.94
N VAL A 106 22.68 13.09 13.01
CA VAL A 106 22.32 12.55 11.70
C VAL A 106 21.62 11.19 11.83
N VAL A 107 22.10 10.32 12.72
CA VAL A 107 21.46 9.03 13.00
C VAL A 107 20.06 9.23 13.58
N ASP A 108 19.88 10.14 14.54
CA ASP A 108 18.58 10.45 15.14
C ASP A 108 17.59 11.01 14.09
N ASP A 109 18.06 11.91 13.22
CA ASP A 109 17.26 12.44 12.10
C ASP A 109 16.87 11.34 11.11
N CYS A 110 17.80 10.42 10.79
CA CYS A 110 17.53 9.27 9.93
C CYS A 110 16.49 8.34 10.55
N ASN A 111 16.62 8.00 11.84
CA ASN A 111 15.66 7.17 12.55
C ASN A 111 14.27 7.81 12.59
N THR A 112 14.21 9.13 12.81
CA THR A 112 12.94 9.87 12.79
C THR A 112 12.26 9.75 11.42
N LYS A 113 13.02 9.91 10.32
CA LYS A 113 12.49 9.75 8.96
C LYS A 113 12.04 8.32 8.67
N ILE A 114 12.79 7.31 9.12
CA ILE A 114 12.43 5.90 8.96
C ILE A 114 11.07 5.64 9.62
N ASN A 115 10.90 6.03 10.89
CA ASN A 115 9.64 5.85 11.60
C ASN A 115 8.46 6.53 10.87
N MET A 116 8.65 7.77 10.38
CA MET A 116 7.62 8.46 9.59
C MET A 116 7.24 7.70 8.31
N TYR A 117 8.21 7.09 7.62
CA TYR A 117 7.94 6.30 6.42
C TYR A 117 7.28 4.95 6.74
N GLU A 118 7.62 4.32 7.86
CA GLU A 118 6.97 3.10 8.36
C GLU A 118 5.49 3.38 8.67
N ASP A 119 5.19 4.45 9.41
CA ASP A 119 3.82 4.88 9.71
C ASP A 119 3.01 5.13 8.43
N LYS A 120 3.61 5.85 7.48
CA LYS A 120 2.97 6.12 6.18
C LYS A 120 2.71 4.84 5.39
N THR A 121 3.64 3.88 5.47
CA THR A 121 3.50 2.57 4.83
C THR A 121 2.34 1.79 5.45
N GLY A 122 2.22 1.77 6.77
CA GLY A 122 1.09 1.13 7.47
C GLY A 122 -0.27 1.73 7.07
N ILE A 123 -0.37 3.06 6.99
CA ILE A 123 -1.60 3.75 6.52
C ILE A 123 -1.94 3.34 5.09
N LEU A 124 -0.95 3.28 4.19
CA LEU A 124 -1.17 2.90 2.80
C LEU A 124 -1.57 1.43 2.65
N GLN A 125 -0.97 0.53 3.43
CA GLN A 125 -1.34 -0.89 3.45
C GLN A 125 -2.79 -1.08 3.91
N ASN A 126 -3.21 -0.39 4.98
CA ASN A 126 -4.59 -0.41 5.42
C ASN A 126 -5.56 0.10 4.35
N LYS A 127 -5.18 1.18 3.64
CA LYS A 127 -5.99 1.71 2.54
C LYS A 127 -6.10 0.73 1.38
N ILE A 128 -5.03 0.02 1.05
CA ILE A 128 -5.02 -1.03 0.02
C ILE A 128 -5.98 -2.15 0.43
N SER A 129 -5.88 -2.66 1.66
CA SER A 129 -6.77 -3.73 2.15
C SER A 129 -8.24 -3.33 2.09
N VAL A 130 -8.61 -2.11 2.51
CA VAL A 130 -9.99 -1.60 2.40
C VAL A 130 -10.45 -1.51 0.94
N LEU A 131 -9.56 -1.14 0.02
CA LEU A 131 -9.90 -1.08 -1.41
C LEU A 131 -10.06 -2.47 -2.02
N GLU A 132 -9.23 -3.44 -1.62
CA GLU A 132 -9.37 -4.83 -2.02
C GLU A 132 -10.71 -5.40 -1.58
N ASP A 133 -11.11 -5.17 -0.32
CA ASP A 133 -12.43 -5.57 0.19
C ASP A 133 -13.56 -4.97 -0.66
N LYS A 134 -13.51 -3.67 -0.95
CA LYS A 134 -14.49 -3.01 -1.83
C LYS A 134 -14.53 -3.62 -3.23
N VAL A 135 -13.38 -3.96 -3.80
CA VAL A 135 -13.32 -4.61 -5.12
C VAL A 135 -13.98 -5.99 -5.06
N THR A 136 -13.76 -6.77 -4.00
CA THR A 136 -14.42 -8.08 -3.85
C THR A 136 -15.94 -7.94 -3.71
N GLU A 137 -16.40 -6.95 -2.93
CA GLU A 137 -17.82 -6.65 -2.77
C GLU A 137 -18.47 -6.24 -4.11
N HIS A 138 -17.82 -5.36 -4.87
CA HIS A 138 -18.29 -4.94 -6.18
C HIS A 138 -18.34 -6.10 -7.18
N LYS A 139 -17.34 -6.98 -7.20
CA LYS A 139 -17.34 -8.19 -8.05
C LYS A 139 -18.50 -9.13 -7.71
N LYS A 140 -18.80 -9.29 -6.41
CA LYS A 140 -19.95 -10.09 -5.96
C LYS A 140 -21.27 -9.46 -6.47
N LYS A 141 -21.45 -8.16 -6.25
CA LYS A 141 -22.62 -7.41 -6.75
C LYS A 141 -22.78 -7.52 -8.27
N GLU A 142 -21.68 -7.39 -9.02
CA GLU A 142 -21.69 -7.53 -10.48
C GLU A 142 -22.16 -8.94 -10.90
N THR A 143 -21.67 -9.97 -10.21
CA THR A 143 -22.05 -11.38 -10.46
C THR A 143 -23.54 -11.59 -10.17
N ASP A 144 -24.04 -11.07 -9.04
CA ASP A 144 -25.45 -11.16 -8.67
C ASP A 144 -26.34 -10.45 -9.70
N MET A 145 -25.96 -9.24 -10.15
CA MET A 145 -26.68 -8.50 -11.19
C MET A 145 -26.67 -9.24 -12.53
N LYS A 146 -25.55 -9.85 -12.94
CA LYS A 146 -25.49 -10.69 -14.15
C LYS A 146 -26.45 -11.86 -14.08
N ASN A 147 -26.52 -12.53 -12.92
CA ASN A 147 -27.46 -13.63 -12.70
C ASN A 147 -28.92 -13.17 -12.78
N GLU A 148 -29.26 -12.02 -12.21
CA GLU A 148 -30.61 -11.44 -12.30
C GLU A 148 -30.98 -11.05 -13.75
N ILE A 149 -30.05 -10.43 -14.48
CA ILE A 149 -30.24 -10.13 -15.91
C ILE A 149 -30.53 -11.41 -16.70
N GLU A 150 -29.82 -12.50 -16.40
CA GLU A 150 -30.01 -13.78 -17.09
C GLU A 150 -31.34 -14.45 -16.73
N LYS A 151 -31.82 -14.32 -15.48
CA LYS A 151 -33.18 -14.74 -15.10
C LYS A 151 -34.23 -13.94 -15.87
N ILE A 152 -34.09 -12.62 -15.93
CA ILE A 152 -35.02 -11.74 -16.66
C ILE A 152 -35.02 -12.09 -18.15
N LYS A 153 -33.85 -12.28 -18.77
CA LYS A 153 -33.74 -12.71 -20.18
C LYS A 153 -34.47 -14.02 -20.44
N ARG A 154 -34.29 -15.02 -19.57
CA ARG A 154 -35.01 -16.31 -19.67
C ARG A 154 -36.53 -16.12 -19.57
N TYR A 155 -36.99 -15.31 -18.62
CA TYR A 155 -38.40 -14.99 -18.47
C TYR A 155 -38.98 -14.28 -19.69
N CYS A 156 -38.31 -13.26 -20.21
CA CYS A 156 -38.73 -12.53 -21.41
C CYS A 156 -38.80 -13.45 -22.64
N ASN A 157 -37.80 -14.32 -22.84
CA ASN A 157 -37.79 -15.28 -23.94
C ASN A 157 -38.97 -16.26 -23.85
N MET A 158 -39.28 -16.77 -22.65
CA MET A 158 -40.43 -17.62 -22.41
C MET A 158 -41.75 -16.89 -22.75
N LYS A 159 -41.93 -15.65 -22.25
CA LYS A 159 -43.12 -14.85 -22.53
C LYS A 159 -43.28 -14.51 -24.01
N ASN A 160 -42.19 -14.15 -24.69
CA ASN A 160 -42.20 -13.95 -26.14
C ASN A 160 -42.63 -15.22 -26.89
N GLY A 161 -42.20 -16.39 -26.44
CA GLY A 161 -42.64 -17.67 -27.00
C GLY A 161 -44.12 -17.96 -26.77
N GLU A 162 -44.66 -17.59 -25.60
CA GLU A 162 -46.11 -17.67 -25.30
C GLU A 162 -46.92 -16.72 -26.20
N TYR A 163 -46.52 -15.45 -26.31
CA TYR A 163 -47.18 -14.47 -27.16
C TYR A 163 -47.12 -14.86 -28.64
N SER A 164 -45.98 -15.36 -29.11
CA SER A 164 -45.84 -15.85 -30.48
C SER A 164 -46.81 -17.01 -30.78
N ARG A 165 -47.01 -17.92 -29.82
CA ARG A 165 -48.01 -19.00 -29.94
C ARG A 165 -49.44 -18.46 -29.99
N HIS A 166 -49.78 -17.51 -29.11
CA HIS A 166 -51.11 -16.88 -29.10
C HIS A 166 -51.39 -16.15 -30.43
N ILE A 167 -50.41 -15.40 -30.95
CA ILE A 167 -50.53 -14.71 -32.24
C ILE A 167 -50.77 -15.71 -33.37
N ARG A 168 -50.06 -16.84 -33.39
CA ARG A 168 -50.33 -17.91 -34.38
C ARG A 168 -51.73 -18.47 -34.26
N GLN A 169 -52.18 -18.83 -33.06
CA GLN A 169 -53.52 -19.37 -32.82
C GLN A 169 -54.60 -18.40 -33.30
N VAL A 170 -54.50 -17.12 -32.94
CA VAL A 170 -55.45 -16.08 -33.38
C VAL A 170 -55.39 -15.88 -34.90
N SER A 171 -54.20 -15.95 -35.50
CA SER A 171 -54.06 -15.81 -36.96
C SER A 171 -54.68 -16.99 -37.72
N GLU A 172 -54.49 -18.21 -37.22
CA GLU A 172 -55.09 -19.44 -37.76
C GLU A 172 -56.62 -19.42 -37.61
N GLU A 173 -57.13 -19.00 -36.45
CA GLU A 173 -58.56 -18.85 -36.22
C GLU A 173 -59.17 -17.77 -37.12
N ASN A 174 -58.51 -16.62 -37.27
CA ASN A 174 -58.93 -15.59 -38.22
C ASN A 174 -58.99 -16.12 -39.66
N LYS A 175 -58.00 -16.93 -40.07
CA LYS A 175 -57.99 -17.57 -41.38
C LYS A 175 -59.18 -18.51 -41.54
N ARG A 176 -59.43 -19.37 -40.54
CA ARG A 176 -60.59 -20.29 -40.51
C ARG A 176 -61.91 -19.53 -40.58
N LEU A 177 -62.07 -18.44 -39.83
CA LEU A 177 -63.28 -17.61 -39.84
C LEU A 177 -63.51 -16.95 -41.20
N LYS A 178 -62.44 -16.45 -41.85
CA LYS A 178 -62.53 -15.90 -43.21
C LYS A 178 -62.94 -16.97 -44.23
N GLU A 179 -62.38 -18.17 -44.13
CA GLU A 179 -62.76 -19.31 -44.97
C GLU A 179 -64.24 -19.69 -44.76
N SER A 180 -64.69 -19.79 -43.50
CA SER A 180 -66.09 -20.09 -43.14
C SER A 180 -67.07 -19.03 -43.65
N LEU A 181 -66.72 -17.75 -43.53
CA LEU A 181 -67.54 -16.64 -44.05
C LEU A 181 -67.63 -16.71 -45.58
N GLY A 182 -66.52 -17.01 -46.26
CA GLY A 182 -66.49 -17.18 -47.71
C GLY A 182 -67.33 -18.37 -48.17
N THR A 183 -67.36 -19.47 -47.41
CA THR A 183 -68.27 -20.58 -47.69
C THR A 183 -69.72 -20.20 -47.45
N ASP A 184 -70.07 -19.56 -46.33
CA ASP A 184 -71.47 -19.20 -46.02
C ASP A 184 -72.08 -18.23 -47.06
N ILE A 185 -71.29 -17.30 -47.59
CA ILE A 185 -71.72 -16.39 -48.67
C ILE A 185 -71.95 -17.17 -49.98
N ASN A 186 -71.10 -18.16 -50.28
CA ASN A 186 -71.21 -18.99 -51.49
C ASN A 186 -72.21 -20.14 -51.37
N THR A 187 -72.62 -20.52 -50.15
CA THR A 187 -73.74 -21.42 -49.86
C THR A 187 -75.00 -20.66 -49.45
N THR A 188 -75.21 -19.48 -50.04
CA THR A 188 -76.55 -18.90 -50.10
C THR A 188 -77.37 -19.73 -51.08
N HIS A 189 -77.89 -20.87 -50.61
CA HIS A 189 -79.06 -21.45 -51.25
C HIS A 189 -80.12 -20.36 -51.24
N SER A 190 -80.41 -19.80 -52.41
CA SER A 190 -81.53 -18.88 -52.55
C SER A 190 -82.74 -19.57 -51.94
N LYS A 191 -83.56 -18.83 -51.19
CA LYS A 191 -84.84 -19.37 -50.67
C LYS A 191 -85.63 -20.06 -51.79
N ASP A 192 -85.51 -19.55 -53.01
CA ASP A 192 -86.10 -20.13 -54.22
C ASP A 192 -85.52 -21.49 -54.58
N GLU A 193 -84.22 -21.74 -54.40
CA GLU A 193 -83.59 -23.02 -54.72
C GLU A 193 -84.01 -24.12 -53.74
N VAL A 194 -84.14 -23.78 -52.45
CA VAL A 194 -84.69 -24.68 -51.43
C VAL A 194 -86.17 -24.95 -51.70
N LEU A 195 -86.94 -23.92 -52.02
CA LEU A 195 -88.36 -24.04 -52.35
C LEU A 195 -88.57 -24.90 -53.60
N LEU A 196 -87.75 -24.73 -54.64
CA LEU A 196 -87.79 -25.53 -55.86
C LEU A 196 -87.47 -27.01 -55.60
N LYS A 197 -86.48 -27.32 -54.75
CA LYS A 197 -86.20 -28.72 -54.35
C LYS A 197 -87.37 -29.34 -53.59
N ILE A 198 -88.04 -28.57 -52.74
CA ILE A 198 -89.24 -29.02 -52.02
C ILE A 198 -90.40 -29.26 -53.01
N ILE A 199 -90.67 -28.32 -53.91
CA ILE A 199 -91.71 -28.45 -54.95
C ILE A 199 -91.44 -29.65 -55.86
N ALA A 200 -90.19 -29.89 -56.26
CA ALA A 200 -89.82 -31.03 -57.10
C ALA A 200 -90.12 -32.37 -56.39
N LYS A 201 -89.82 -32.48 -55.10
CA LYS A 201 -90.17 -33.67 -54.30
C LYS A 201 -91.69 -33.84 -54.16
N TYR A 202 -92.43 -32.76 -53.92
CA TYR A 202 -93.88 -32.82 -53.84
C TYR A 202 -94.52 -33.26 -55.17
N LYS A 203 -94.06 -32.73 -56.31
CA LYS A 203 -94.51 -33.17 -57.65
C LYS A 203 -94.22 -34.65 -57.92
N ALA A 204 -93.02 -35.12 -57.57
CA ALA A 204 -92.68 -36.53 -57.74
C ALA A 204 -93.59 -37.44 -56.90
N ASN A 205 -93.86 -37.05 -55.64
CA ASN A 205 -94.79 -37.77 -54.78
C ASN A 205 -96.24 -37.70 -55.32
N GLU A 206 -96.67 -36.57 -55.84
CA GLU A 206 -97.99 -36.40 -56.45
C GLU A 206 -98.20 -37.35 -57.63
N GLU A 207 -97.19 -37.51 -58.50
CA GLU A 207 -97.26 -38.46 -59.62
C GLU A 207 -97.31 -39.91 -59.14
N ILE A 208 -96.53 -40.27 -58.10
CA ILE A 208 -96.61 -41.59 -57.47
C ILE A 208 -98.03 -41.85 -56.92
N TYR A 209 -98.65 -40.86 -56.29
CA TYR A 209 -100.02 -41.01 -55.79
C TYR A 209 -101.04 -41.15 -56.92
N LYS A 210 -100.94 -40.36 -57.99
CA LYS A 210 -101.81 -40.49 -59.17
C LYS A 210 -101.70 -41.86 -59.80
N GLU A 211 -100.48 -42.36 -59.98
CA GLU A 211 -100.24 -43.69 -60.56
C GLU A 211 -100.81 -44.80 -59.66
N THR A 212 -100.66 -44.65 -58.34
CA THR A 212 -101.21 -45.60 -57.35
C THR A 212 -102.73 -45.59 -57.37
N ILE A 213 -103.37 -44.41 -57.40
CA ILE A 213 -104.83 -44.28 -57.50
C ILE A 213 -105.33 -44.92 -58.79
N HIS A 214 -104.67 -44.68 -59.93
CA HIS A 214 -105.06 -45.28 -61.20
C HIS A 214 -104.97 -46.82 -61.15
N LYS A 215 -103.90 -47.38 -60.56
CA LYS A 215 -103.78 -48.83 -60.36
C LYS A 215 -104.86 -49.40 -59.45
N LEU A 216 -105.22 -48.69 -58.38
CA LEU A 216 -106.30 -49.11 -57.48
C LEU A 216 -107.68 -49.06 -58.15
N GLN A 217 -107.95 -48.02 -58.94
CA GLN A 217 -109.18 -47.91 -59.73
C GLN A 217 -109.29 -49.05 -60.76
N GLU A 218 -108.18 -49.38 -61.42
CA GLU A 218 -108.12 -50.48 -62.37
C GLU A 218 -108.34 -51.84 -61.70
N ASN A 219 -107.68 -52.10 -60.57
CA ASN A 219 -107.89 -53.31 -59.79
C ASN A 219 -109.35 -53.43 -59.30
N ASN A 220 -109.94 -52.33 -58.83
CA ASN A 220 -111.34 -52.33 -58.40
C ASN A 220 -112.29 -52.62 -59.57
N ARG A 221 -111.99 -52.13 -60.77
CA ARG A 221 -112.76 -52.44 -61.99
C ARG A 221 -112.68 -53.93 -62.31
N GLN A 222 -111.48 -54.51 -62.29
CA GLN A 222 -111.27 -55.94 -62.54
C GLN A 222 -111.96 -56.82 -61.50
N LEU A 223 -111.86 -56.47 -60.21
CA LEU A 223 -112.56 -57.17 -59.14
C LEU A 223 -114.09 -57.07 -59.29
N LEU A 224 -114.61 -55.93 -59.74
CA LEU A 224 -116.04 -55.76 -59.99
C LEU A 224 -116.51 -56.64 -61.15
N GLU A 225 -115.74 -56.71 -62.25
CA GLU A 225 -115.98 -57.64 -63.37
C GLU A 225 -115.95 -59.10 -62.89
N GLU A 226 -114.97 -59.47 -62.08
CA GLU A 226 -114.86 -60.83 -61.52
C GLU A 226 -116.05 -61.17 -60.60
N VAL A 227 -116.50 -60.24 -59.76
CA VAL A 227 -117.70 -60.42 -58.92
C VAL A 227 -118.97 -60.57 -59.78
N ILE A 228 -119.09 -59.83 -60.90
CA ILE A 228 -120.20 -59.97 -61.85
C ILE A 228 -120.17 -61.35 -62.51
N ASP A 229 -119.00 -61.80 -62.96
CA ASP A 229 -118.82 -63.13 -63.56
C ASP A 229 -119.14 -64.26 -62.57
N LEU A 230 -118.67 -64.14 -61.32
CA LEU A 230 -118.98 -65.10 -60.27
C LEU A 230 -120.47 -65.10 -59.90
N LYS A 231 -121.14 -63.94 -59.88
CA LYS A 231 -122.60 -63.85 -59.70
C LYS A 231 -123.36 -64.48 -60.86
N SER A 232 -122.85 -64.37 -62.09
CA SER A 232 -123.44 -64.97 -63.29
C SER A 232 -123.32 -66.50 -63.29
N LYS A 233 -122.20 -67.03 -62.77
CA LYS A 233 -121.96 -68.48 -62.59
C LYS A 233 -122.73 -69.11 -61.42
N ARG A 234 -123.24 -68.30 -60.47
CA ARG A 234 -123.99 -68.77 -59.28
C ARG A 234 -125.50 -68.87 -59.49
N LYS A 235 -126.00 -68.63 -60.72
CA LYS A 235 -127.42 -68.57 -61.07
C LYS A 235 -127.95 -69.80 -61.83
N TYR A 236 -127.26 -70.94 -61.72
CA TYR A 236 -127.74 -72.26 -62.12
C TYR A 236 -127.61 -73.23 -60.94
#